data_AF-A0A1B8VUF9-F1
#
_entry.id   AF-A0A1B8VUF9-F1
#
_cell.length_a   1.000
_cell.length_b   1.000
_cell.length_c   1.000
_cell.angle_alpha   90.00
_cell.angle_beta   90.00
_cell.angle_gamma   90.00
#
_symmetry.space_group_name_H-M   'P 1'
#
loop_
_entity.id
_entity.type
_entity.pdbx_description
1 polymer ?
#
loop_
_entity_poly.entity_id
_entity_poly.type
_entity_poly.pdbx_seq_one_letter_code
_entity_poly.pdbx_strand_id
1 'polypeptide(L)' 'MKPQTFMCIKSDAASGLVEGKPVRPYYEDSNEIIISLGGSVDHHIRKNGDYFANHLKPNGGN' A
#
# COMPACT_ATOMS: atom_id res chain seq x y z
N MET A 1 0.40 -7.83 12.14
CA MET A 1 1.81 -7.42 12.36
C MET A 1 1.83 -5.91 12.55
N LYS A 2 2.95 -5.26 12.94
CA LYS A 2 2.97 -3.79 12.89
C LYS A 2 3.00 -3.34 11.43
N PRO A 3 2.14 -2.39 11.00
CA PRO A 3 2.17 -1.92 9.62
C PRO A 3 3.53 -1.32 9.24
N GLN A 4 4.10 -1.80 8.14
CA GLN A 4 5.32 -1.27 7.53
C GLN A 4 4.96 -0.18 6.51
N THR A 5 5.93 0.69 6.22
CA THR A 5 5.78 1.69 5.16
C THR A 5 6.27 1.12 3.84
N PHE A 6 5.51 1.37 2.78
CA PHE A 6 5.88 1.03 1.41
C PHE A 6 6.22 2.29 0.63
N MET A 7 7.01 2.15 -0.43
CA MET A 7 7.19 3.17 -1.44
C MET A 7 6.22 2.87 -2.58
N CYS A 8 5.45 3.86 -3.00
CA CYS A 8 4.68 3.77 -4.23
C CYS A 8 5.63 3.85 -5.43
N ILE A 9 5.63 2.83 -6.29
CA ILE A 9 6.47 2.74 -7.49
C ILE A 9 5.69 2.97 -8.78
N LYS A 10 4.36 3.06 -8.71
CA LYS A 10 3.48 3.40 -9.82
C LYS A 10 2.24 4.12 -9.30
N SER A 11 1.93 5.28 -9.87
CA SER A 11 0.77 6.08 -9.46
C SER A 11 -0.56 5.40 -9.80
N ASP A 12 -1.54 5.57 -8.94
CA ASP A 12 -2.95 5.20 -9.17
C ASP A 12 -3.84 6.18 -8.40
N ALA A 13 -4.46 7.10 -9.14
CA ALA A 13 -5.28 8.17 -8.58
C ALA A 13 -6.56 7.65 -7.91
N ALA A 14 -7.18 6.58 -8.42
CA ALA A 14 -8.37 5.99 -7.82
C ALA A 14 -8.07 5.40 -6.44
N SER A 15 -6.82 4.99 -6.25
CA SER A 15 -6.30 4.37 -5.03
C SER A 15 -5.49 5.33 -4.15
N GLY A 16 -5.50 6.64 -4.47
CA GLY A 16 -4.72 7.64 -3.72
C GLY A 16 -3.21 7.41 -3.73
N LEU A 17 -2.69 6.59 -4.65
CA LEU A 17 -1.27 6.25 -4.76
C LEU A 17 -0.55 7.25 -5.66
N VAL A 18 0.53 7.81 -5.14
CA VAL A 18 1.38 8.77 -5.87
C VAL A 18 2.80 8.22 -5.92
N GLU A 19 3.32 8.02 -7.12
CA GLU A 19 4.66 7.47 -7.35
C GLU A 19 5.75 8.28 -6.62
N GLY A 20 6.70 7.57 -6.01
CA GLY A 20 7.76 8.15 -5.19
C GLY A 20 7.30 8.64 -3.81
N LYS A 21 6.02 8.50 -3.44
CA LYS A 21 5.53 8.82 -2.10
C LYS A 21 5.42 7.59 -1.20
N PRO A 22 5.65 7.74 0.11
CA PRO A 22 5.45 6.67 1.05
C PRO A 22 3.96 6.36 1.23
N VAL A 23 3.64 5.09 1.28
CA VAL A 23 2.32 4.54 1.56
C VAL A 23 2.34 3.96 2.96
N ARG A 24 1.49 4.49 3.83
CA ARG A 24 1.41 4.14 5.25
C ARG A 24 0.08 3.48 5.54
N PRO A 25 -0.01 2.14 5.41
CA PRO A 25 -1.21 1.43 5.81
C PRO A 25 -1.43 1.57 7.32
N TYR A 26 -2.70 1.70 7.72
CA TYR A 26 -3.06 1.67 9.14
C TYR A 26 -3.24 0.24 9.65
N TYR A 27 -3.38 -0.73 8.74
CA TYR A 27 -3.50 -2.16 9.04
C TYR A 27 -2.64 -3.02 8.11
N GLU A 28 -2.06 -4.08 8.67
CA GLU A 28 -1.28 -5.08 7.93
C GLU A 28 -1.28 -6.44 8.63
N ASP A 29 -1.61 -7.47 7.85
CA ASP A 29 -1.47 -8.88 8.23
C ASP A 29 -0.59 -9.65 7.22
N SER A 30 -0.62 -10.98 7.24
CA SER A 30 0.19 -11.80 6.33
C SER A 30 -0.28 -11.77 4.88
N ASN A 31 -1.53 -11.37 4.64
CA ASN A 31 -2.21 -11.49 3.35
C ASN A 31 -2.41 -10.14 2.66
N GLU A 32 -2.65 -9.08 3.44
CA GLU A 32 -3.02 -7.77 2.92
C GLU A 32 -2.50 -6.59 3.73
N ILE A 33 -2.56 -5.42 3.10
CA ILE A 33 -2.45 -4.13 3.75
C ILE A 33 -3.72 -3.32 3.47
N ILE A 34 -4.06 -2.40 4.37
CA ILE A 34 -5.20 -1.51 4.16
C ILE A 34 -4.75 -0.06 4.32
N ILE A 35 -5.06 0.74 3.32
CA ILE A 35 -4.83 2.19 3.30
C ILE A 35 -6.17 2.92 3.28
N SER A 36 -6.24 4.05 4.00
CA SER A 36 -7.44 4.90 3.98
C SER A 36 -7.28 5.96 2.88
N LEU A 37 -8.29 6.10 2.03
CA LEU A 37 -8.32 7.08 0.94
C LEU A 37 -9.02 8.39 1.34
N GLY A 38 -9.42 8.51 2.61
CA GLY A 38 -10.32 9.56 3.07
C GLY A 38 -11.78 9.25 2.76
N GLY A 39 -12.70 9.99 3.38
CA GLY A 39 -14.14 9.88 3.07
C GLY A 39 -14.78 8.52 3.37
N SER A 40 -14.22 7.75 4.30
CA SER A 40 -14.68 6.40 4.70
C SER A 40 -14.46 5.29 3.66
N VAL A 41 -13.57 5.49 2.68
CA VAL A 41 -13.19 4.46 1.71
C VAL A 41 -11.84 3.86 2.10
N ASP A 42 -11.83 2.55 2.28
CA ASP A 42 -10.62 1.77 2.54
C ASP A 42 -10.22 0.99 1.29
N HIS A 43 -8.93 0.94 1.03
CA HIS A 43 -8.37 0.17 -0.07
C HIS A 43 -7.55 -1.00 0.47
N HIS A 44 -8.11 -2.20 0.28
CA HIS A 44 -7.49 -3.47 0.63
C HIS A 44 -6.58 -3.93 -0.51
N ILE A 45 -5.29 -4.11 -0.21
CA ILE A 45 -4.29 -4.50 -1.20
C ILE A 45 -3.69 -5.84 -0.79
N ARG A 46 -3.91 -6.88 -1.61
CA ARG A 46 -3.36 -8.21 -1.39
C ARG A 46 -1.88 -8.27 -1.72
N LYS A 47 -1.05 -8.68 -0.76
CA LYS A 47 0.42 -8.72 -0.88
C LYS A 47 0.92 -9.69 -1.93
N ASN A 48 0.19 -10.78 -2.15
CA ASN A 48 0.52 -11.79 -3.15
C ASN A 48 -0.10 -11.47 -4.53
N GLY A 49 -0.76 -10.32 -4.68
CA GLY A 49 -1.43 -9.93 -5.91
C GLY A 49 -0.53 -9.05 -6.80
N ASP A 50 -0.79 -9.10 -8.10
CA ASP A 50 -0.12 -8.26 -9.10
C ASP A 50 -0.25 -6.77 -8.78
N TYR A 51 -1.36 -6.36 -8.17
CA TYR A 51 -1.56 -4.97 -7.78
C TYR A 51 -0.47 -4.49 -6.82
N PHE A 52 -0.19 -5.26 -5.75
CA PHE A 52 0.85 -4.92 -4.79
C PHE A 52 2.23 -4.90 -5.45
N ALA A 53 2.56 -5.93 -6.24
CA ALA A 53 3.86 -6.04 -6.91
C ALA A 53 4.12 -4.90 -7.92
N ASN A 54 3.06 -4.41 -8.59
CA ASN A 54 3.17 -3.35 -9.60
C ASN A 54 3.16 -1.93 -9.03
N HIS A 55 2.61 -1.73 -7.82
CA HIS A 55 2.42 -0.38 -7.27
C HIS A 55 3.24 -0.11 -6.01
N LEU A 56 3.64 -1.14 -5.26
CA LEU A 56 4.27 -0.97 -3.95
C LEU A 56 5.56 -1.77 -3.83
N LYS A 57 6.55 -1.15 -3.18
CA LYS A 57 7.80 -1.79 -2.78
C LYS A 57 8.05 -1.56 -1.29
N PRO A 58 8.47 -2.55 -0.50
CA PRO A 58 8.87 -2.33 0.89
C PRO A 58 9.93 -1.21 1.00
N ASN A 59 9.68 -0.20 1.84
CA ASN A 59 10.59 0.93 2.01
C ASN A 59 11.64 0.57 3.07
N GLY A 60 12.70 -0.13 2.64
CA GLY A 60 13.75 -0.66 3.51
C GLY A 60 13.64 -2.18 3.65
N GLY A 61 14.60 -2.88 3.04
CA GLY A 61 14.76 -4.32 3.18
C GLY A 61 15.37 -4.67 4.53
N ASN A 62 15.00 -5.84 5.04
CA ASN A 62 15.94 -6.66 5.77
C ASN A 62 16.37 -7.79 4.82
#